data_AF-A0A1W6LLX4-F1
#
_entry.id   AF-A0A1W6LLX4-F1
#
_cell.length_a   1.000
_cell.length_b   1.000
_cell.length_c   1.000
_cell.angle_alpha   90.00
_cell.angle_beta   90.00
_cell.angle_gamma   90.00
#
_symmetry.space_group_name_H-M   'P 1'
#
loop_
_entity.id
_entity.type
_entity.pdbx_description
1 polymer ?
#
loop_
_entity_poly.entity_id
_entity_poly.type
_entity_poly.pdbx_seq_one_letter_code
_entity_poly.pdbx_strand_id
1 'polypeptide(L)'
;MRKTALFLILTASLLIAADEVFDEPDGGKQRGRMQKQQTGKMYNRMLEKIAEEDKARAEKLRTLREENPKEFHEEMKEMLKGKMGRPDFRGHDDHHRPGERRFEPGERFRAKFKERFAKRNDEFIEWLEENFPEEAEKMEKAFEADPNSAFKNTAYIRNKYRRIFEIEKRHPEMAELMKNDLELKERRDQITKQLRSCEDEQEKKELKNELRDIVSMRFNVILEKRRLKLEDLKEKLKQIEKEINKQQNDLETLDDQRDSLIKSRMEELVEESKKQKVDWE
;
A
#
# COMPACT_ATOMS: atom_id res chain seq x y z
N MET A 1 -30.72 15.72 -32.28
CA MET A 1 -29.29 15.81 -31.93
C MET A 1 -28.96 15.71 -30.43
N ARG A 2 -29.88 15.90 -29.47
CA ARG A 2 -29.56 15.79 -28.02
C ARG A 2 -29.49 14.35 -27.45
N LYS A 3 -30.13 13.37 -28.11
CA LYS A 3 -30.13 11.96 -27.67
C LYS A 3 -28.80 11.22 -27.94
N THR A 4 -28.04 11.65 -28.94
CA THR A 4 -26.72 11.06 -29.26
C THR A 4 -25.62 11.51 -28.31
N ALA A 5 -25.68 12.75 -27.80
CA ALA A 5 -24.72 13.26 -26.82
C ALA A 5 -24.83 12.57 -25.44
N LEU A 6 -26.05 12.25 -24.98
CA LEU A 6 -26.27 11.54 -23.72
C LEU A 6 -25.79 10.08 -23.76
N PHE A 7 -25.87 9.42 -24.92
CA PHE A 7 -25.38 8.04 -25.08
C PHE A 7 -23.85 7.95 -25.06
N LEU A 8 -23.15 8.97 -25.55
CA LEU A 8 -21.68 9.06 -25.50
C LEU A 8 -21.15 9.35 -24.08
N ILE A 9 -21.87 10.16 -23.30
CA ILE A 9 -21.48 10.45 -21.90
C ILE A 9 -21.69 9.22 -21.02
N LEU A 10 -22.76 8.44 -21.22
CA LEU A 10 -23.03 7.24 -20.41
C LEU A 10 -22.03 6.10 -20.70
N THR A 11 -21.63 5.93 -21.96
CA THR A 11 -20.64 4.92 -22.36
C THR A 11 -19.22 5.29 -21.91
N ALA A 12 -18.83 6.56 -21.98
CA ALA A 12 -17.56 7.04 -21.42
C ALA A 12 -17.49 6.87 -19.89
N SER A 13 -18.60 7.12 -19.18
CA SER A 13 -18.69 6.95 -17.72
C SER A 13 -18.57 5.48 -17.31
N LEU A 14 -19.16 4.56 -18.08
CA LEU A 14 -19.02 3.11 -17.82
C LEU A 14 -17.61 2.60 -18.12
N LEU A 15 -16.93 3.12 -19.14
CA LEU A 15 -15.53 2.78 -19.44
C LEU A 15 -14.55 3.28 -18.37
N ILE A 16 -14.79 4.46 -17.78
CA ILE A 16 -13.98 4.99 -16.66
C ILE A 16 -14.24 4.18 -15.37
N ALA A 17 -15.49 3.83 -15.09
CA ALA A 17 -15.84 3.01 -13.93
C ALA A 17 -15.32 1.57 -14.06
N ALA A 18 -15.30 1.01 -15.28
CA ALA A 18 -14.67 -0.27 -15.56
C ALA A 18 -13.17 -0.23 -15.24
N ASP A 19 -12.44 0.78 -15.71
CA ASP A 19 -11.00 0.91 -15.47
C ASP A 19 -10.65 1.05 -13.96
N GLU A 20 -11.49 1.72 -13.16
CA GLU A 20 -11.36 1.77 -11.69
C GLU A 20 -11.69 0.44 -10.99
N VAL A 21 -12.51 -0.42 -11.60
CA VAL A 21 -12.80 -1.78 -11.12
C VAL A 21 -11.69 -2.77 -11.51
N PHE A 22 -10.91 -2.44 -12.54
CA PHE A 22 -9.90 -3.32 -13.13
C PHE A 22 -8.47 -3.06 -12.64
N ASP A 23 -8.11 -1.82 -12.31
CA ASP A 23 -6.89 -1.53 -11.55
C ASP A 23 -7.15 -1.92 -10.09
N GLU A 24 -6.65 -3.10 -9.66
CA GLU A 24 -6.55 -3.43 -8.23
C GLU A 24 -6.01 -2.19 -7.51
N PRO A 25 -6.71 -1.66 -6.49
CA PRO A 25 -6.23 -0.47 -5.82
C PRO A 25 -4.82 -0.79 -5.32
N ASP A 26 -3.83 -0.11 -5.90
CA ASP A 26 -2.57 0.13 -5.21
C ASP A 26 -2.96 0.42 -3.76
N GLY A 27 -2.41 -0.33 -2.81
CA GLY A 27 -2.72 -0.22 -1.39
C GLY A 27 -2.71 1.22 -0.87
N GLY A 28 -2.11 2.18 -1.58
CA GLY A 28 -2.27 3.62 -1.40
C GLY A 28 -3.72 4.15 -1.44
N LYS A 29 -4.57 3.72 -2.38
CA LYS A 29 -5.97 4.20 -2.47
C LYS A 29 -6.85 3.62 -1.36
N GLN A 30 -6.61 2.37 -0.95
CA GLN A 30 -7.30 1.75 0.20
C GLN A 30 -6.90 2.41 1.53
N ARG A 31 -5.62 2.79 1.69
CA ARG A 31 -5.15 3.58 2.83
C ARG A 31 -5.86 4.94 2.91
N GLY A 32 -6.04 5.64 1.79
CA GLY A 32 -6.78 6.92 1.76
C GLY A 32 -8.25 6.80 2.18
N ARG A 33 -8.93 5.69 1.84
CA ARG A 33 -10.33 5.43 2.27
C ARG A 33 -10.42 5.05 3.74
N MET A 34 -9.51 4.21 4.25
CA MET A 34 -9.43 3.90 5.68
C MET A 34 -9.11 5.14 6.52
N GLN A 35 -8.21 6.00 6.04
CA GLN A 35 -7.84 7.24 6.72
C GLN A 35 -9.03 8.20 6.82
N LYS A 36 -9.85 8.33 5.76
CA LYS A 36 -11.09 9.13 5.77
C LYS A 36 -12.12 8.63 6.78
N GLN A 37 -12.29 7.30 6.89
CA GLN A 37 -13.22 6.71 7.89
C GLN A 37 -12.69 6.91 9.32
N GLN A 38 -11.38 6.79 9.53
CA GLN A 38 -10.75 7.05 10.83
C GLN A 38 -10.87 8.52 11.23
N THR A 39 -10.66 9.46 10.31
CA THR A 39 -10.85 10.90 10.59
C THR A 39 -12.30 11.24 10.94
N GLY A 40 -13.28 10.62 10.28
CA GLY A 40 -14.70 10.84 10.60
C GLY A 40 -15.07 10.38 12.02
N LYS A 41 -14.63 9.17 12.41
CA LYS A 41 -14.83 8.66 13.77
C LYS A 41 -14.10 9.52 14.82
N MET A 42 -12.90 10.00 14.49
CA MET A 42 -12.13 10.89 15.37
C MET A 42 -12.84 12.22 15.60
N TYR A 43 -13.41 12.83 14.55
CA TYR A 43 -14.15 14.09 14.67
C TYR A 43 -15.42 13.95 15.49
N ASN A 44 -16.17 12.86 15.33
CA ASN A 44 -17.36 12.62 16.14
C ASN A 44 -17.02 12.54 17.64
N ARG A 45 -15.98 11.78 18.00
CA ARG A 45 -15.50 11.70 19.41
C ARG A 45 -15.05 13.05 19.95
N MET A 46 -14.46 13.90 19.11
CA MET A 46 -14.08 15.25 19.53
C MET A 46 -15.28 16.16 19.72
N LEU A 47 -16.27 16.11 18.82
CA LEU A 47 -17.51 16.88 18.98
C LEU A 47 -18.27 16.45 20.24
N GLU A 48 -18.26 15.16 20.59
CA GLU A 48 -18.81 14.64 21.85
C GLU A 48 -18.07 15.24 23.06
N LYS A 49 -16.73 15.19 23.08
CA LYS A 49 -15.92 15.82 24.13
C LYS A 49 -16.11 17.34 24.23
N ILE A 50 -16.22 18.02 23.09
CA ILE A 50 -16.50 19.46 23.07
C ILE A 50 -17.92 19.69 23.60
N ALA A 51 -18.89 18.83 23.31
CA ALA A 51 -20.25 18.99 23.83
C ALA A 51 -20.34 18.80 25.36
N GLU A 52 -19.43 18.03 25.95
CA GLU A 52 -19.28 17.90 27.41
C GLU A 52 -18.73 19.18 28.06
N GLU A 53 -17.81 19.90 27.38
CA GLU A 53 -17.20 21.15 27.87
C GLU A 53 -18.00 22.41 27.49
N ASP A 54 -18.49 22.49 26.24
CA ASP A 54 -19.23 23.59 25.64
C ASP A 54 -20.19 23.07 24.53
N LYS A 55 -21.44 22.83 24.93
CA LYS A 55 -22.51 22.35 24.04
C LYS A 55 -22.81 23.30 22.89
N ALA A 56 -22.72 24.61 23.09
CA ALA A 56 -23.04 25.60 22.07
C ALA A 56 -21.99 25.61 20.95
N ARG A 57 -20.71 25.44 21.31
CA ARG A 57 -19.63 25.32 20.35
C ARG A 57 -19.68 24.02 19.56
N ALA A 58 -20.04 22.90 20.19
CA ALA A 58 -20.19 21.62 19.49
C ALA A 58 -21.29 21.68 18.43
N GLU A 59 -22.42 22.32 18.71
CA GLU A 59 -23.51 22.50 17.73
C GLU A 59 -23.09 23.42 16.57
N LYS A 60 -22.39 24.52 16.83
CA LYS A 60 -21.83 25.38 15.76
C LYS A 60 -20.87 24.62 14.83
N LEU A 61 -20.08 23.71 15.38
CA LEU A 61 -19.18 22.87 14.58
C LEU A 61 -19.93 21.79 13.80
N ARG A 62 -21.08 21.30 14.29
CA ARG A 62 -21.95 20.37 13.55
C ARG A 62 -22.61 21.07 12.37
N THR A 63 -23.12 22.28 12.55
CA THR A 63 -23.69 23.06 11.44
C THR A 63 -22.61 23.45 10.43
N LEU A 64 -21.43 23.88 10.91
CA LEU A 64 -20.29 24.21 10.04
C LEU A 64 -19.82 23.02 9.19
N ARG A 65 -19.93 21.80 9.72
CA ARG A 65 -19.59 20.57 8.98
C ARG A 65 -20.52 20.33 7.79
N GLU A 66 -21.80 20.66 7.92
CA GLU A 66 -22.82 20.48 6.89
C GLU A 66 -22.76 21.60 5.84
N GLU A 67 -22.58 22.84 6.30
CA GLU A 67 -22.58 24.03 5.45
C GLU A 67 -21.25 24.24 4.72
N ASN A 68 -20.11 24.10 5.42
CA ASN A 68 -18.78 24.30 4.85
C ASN A 68 -17.75 23.27 5.36
N PRO A 69 -17.70 22.08 4.73
CA PRO A 69 -16.82 20.99 5.16
C PRO A 69 -15.32 21.37 5.21
N LYS A 70 -14.88 22.36 4.40
CA LYS A 70 -13.48 22.80 4.37
C LYS A 70 -13.12 23.62 5.60
N GLU A 71 -13.96 24.57 5.98
CA GLU A 71 -13.75 25.41 7.17
C GLU A 71 -13.86 24.58 8.44
N PHE A 72 -14.84 23.67 8.51
CA PHE A 72 -14.92 22.69 9.59
C PHE A 72 -13.60 21.90 9.74
N HIS A 73 -13.00 21.47 8.63
CA HIS A 73 -11.75 20.72 8.68
C HIS A 73 -10.58 21.57 9.21
N GLU A 74 -10.46 22.83 8.79
CA GLU A 74 -9.41 23.73 9.29
C GLU A 74 -9.63 24.08 10.77
N GLU A 75 -10.86 24.29 11.22
CA GLU A 75 -11.15 24.57 12.63
C GLU A 75 -10.88 23.34 13.52
N MET A 76 -11.28 22.15 13.07
CA MET A 76 -10.93 20.89 13.75
C MET A 76 -9.42 20.65 13.78
N LYS A 77 -8.70 21.00 12.71
CA LYS A 77 -7.24 20.90 12.63
C LYS A 77 -6.55 21.90 13.55
N GLU A 78 -7.09 23.10 13.71
CA GLU A 78 -6.57 24.11 14.63
C GLU A 78 -6.78 23.70 16.10
N MET A 79 -7.97 23.21 16.44
CA MET A 79 -8.22 22.62 17.77
C MET A 79 -7.30 21.42 18.06
N LEU A 80 -7.04 20.60 17.04
CA LEU A 80 -6.09 19.49 17.15
C LEU A 80 -4.64 19.97 17.33
N LYS A 81 -4.20 21.05 16.67
CA LYS A 81 -2.87 21.63 16.91
C LYS A 81 -2.71 22.11 18.35
N GLY A 82 -3.79 22.63 18.96
CA GLY A 82 -3.80 23.08 20.35
C GLY A 82 -3.80 21.94 21.38
N LYS A 83 -4.59 20.87 21.16
CA LYS A 83 -4.66 19.71 22.08
C LYS A 83 -3.56 18.67 21.85
N MET A 84 -3.17 18.42 20.60
CA MET A 84 -1.99 17.63 20.25
C MET A 84 -0.82 18.57 20.05
N GLY A 85 -0.44 19.28 21.13
CA GLY A 85 0.66 20.22 21.17
C GLY A 85 1.73 19.75 20.21
N ARG A 86 1.96 20.53 19.15
CA ARG A 86 2.99 20.21 18.18
C ARG A 86 4.23 19.86 19.01
N PRO A 87 4.82 18.66 18.86
CA PRO A 87 6.19 18.52 19.30
C PRO A 87 6.92 19.59 18.51
N ASP A 88 7.28 20.70 19.15
CA ASP A 88 8.22 21.63 18.60
C ASP A 88 9.46 20.80 18.33
N PHE A 89 9.63 20.38 17.09
CA PHE A 89 10.80 19.63 16.65
C PHE A 89 12.05 20.53 16.63
N ARG A 90 11.90 21.78 17.07
CA ARG A 90 12.92 22.82 17.21
C ARG A 90 12.57 23.71 18.41
N GLY A 91 12.77 23.22 19.63
CA GLY A 91 12.60 24.04 20.82
C GLY A 91 12.86 23.26 22.12
N HIS A 92 14.05 23.49 22.67
CA HIS A 92 14.50 23.23 24.03
C HIS A 92 13.39 23.06 25.10
N ASP A 93 13.34 21.88 25.76
CA ASP A 93 13.55 21.70 27.21
C ASP A 93 12.85 20.45 27.80
N ASP A 94 13.69 19.51 28.26
CA ASP A 94 13.63 18.77 29.53
C ASP A 94 12.36 18.05 30.02
N HIS A 95 11.55 17.47 29.13
CA HIS A 95 10.58 16.44 29.52
C HIS A 95 10.88 15.09 28.88
N HIS A 96 11.98 14.48 29.31
CA HIS A 96 12.24 13.06 29.10
C HIS A 96 11.19 12.23 29.86
N ARG A 97 10.22 11.69 29.12
CA ARG A 97 9.40 10.58 29.60
C ARG A 97 10.32 9.37 29.84
N PRO A 98 10.48 8.85 31.06
CA PRO A 98 11.36 7.71 31.32
C PRO A 98 10.74 6.46 30.66
N GLY A 99 11.24 6.06 29.49
CA GLY A 99 10.87 4.79 28.84
C GLY A 99 10.54 4.87 27.34
N GLU A 100 10.15 6.03 26.81
CA GLU A 100 9.96 6.18 25.36
C GLU A 100 11.26 6.66 24.72
N ARG A 101 12.19 5.72 24.50
CA ARG A 101 13.27 5.93 23.53
C ARG A 101 12.60 6.16 22.18
N ARG A 102 12.51 7.43 21.78
CA ARG A 102 12.35 7.82 20.37
C ARG A 102 13.29 6.91 19.59
N PHE A 103 12.75 6.05 18.73
CA PHE A 103 13.55 5.20 17.86
C PHE A 103 14.22 6.14 16.85
N GLU A 104 15.25 6.88 17.29
CA GLU A 104 16.24 7.43 16.39
C GLU A 104 16.99 6.23 15.85
N PRO A 105 16.80 5.87 14.58
CA PRO A 105 17.55 4.76 14.04
C PRO A 105 19.01 5.19 14.10
N GLY A 106 19.79 4.56 14.97
CA GLY A 106 21.20 4.92 15.17
C GLY A 106 21.96 4.86 13.86
N GLU A 107 23.10 5.53 13.76
CA GLU A 107 23.89 5.63 12.52
C GLU A 107 24.14 4.27 11.85
N ARG A 108 24.34 3.21 12.65
CA ARG A 108 24.47 1.83 12.15
C ARG A 108 23.21 1.31 11.45
N PHE A 109 22.02 1.65 11.93
CA PHE A 109 20.76 1.32 11.27
C PHE A 109 20.58 2.15 10.00
N ARG A 110 20.90 3.46 10.03
CA ARG A 110 20.83 4.33 8.84
C ARG A 110 21.81 3.89 7.75
N ALA A 111 23.03 3.50 8.11
CA ALA A 111 24.03 2.98 7.18
C ALA A 111 23.58 1.65 6.56
N LYS A 112 23.15 0.67 7.36
CA LYS A 112 22.61 -0.61 6.84
C LYS A 112 21.36 -0.42 6.00
N PHE A 113 20.50 0.53 6.35
CA PHE A 113 19.31 0.87 5.55
C PHE A 113 19.71 1.51 4.22
N LYS A 114 20.64 2.48 4.24
CA LYS A 114 21.16 3.14 3.04
C LYS A 114 21.85 2.16 2.10
N GLU A 115 22.66 1.25 2.63
CA GLU A 115 23.32 0.19 1.87
C GLU A 115 22.32 -0.79 1.25
N ARG A 116 21.35 -1.30 2.03
CA ARG A 116 20.28 -2.17 1.50
C ARG A 116 19.41 -1.46 0.48
N PHE A 117 19.17 -0.16 0.65
CA PHE A 117 18.40 0.65 -0.28
C PHE A 117 19.18 0.89 -1.56
N ALA A 118 20.49 1.17 -1.48
CA ALA A 118 21.38 1.31 -2.63
C ALA A 118 21.43 0.01 -3.44
N LYS A 119 21.76 -1.13 -2.80
CA LYS A 119 21.83 -2.42 -3.49
C LYS A 119 20.52 -2.81 -4.19
N ARG A 120 19.37 -2.61 -3.53
CA ARG A 120 18.05 -2.85 -4.15
C ARG A 120 17.73 -1.86 -5.26
N ASN A 121 18.31 -0.66 -5.21
CA ASN A 121 18.16 0.32 -6.27
C ASN A 121 18.99 -0.09 -7.49
N ASP A 122 20.20 -0.58 -7.28
CA ASP A 122 21.09 -1.02 -8.35
C ASP A 122 20.49 -2.23 -9.08
N GLU A 123 20.04 -3.26 -8.35
CA GLU A 123 19.33 -4.42 -8.94
C GLU A 123 18.06 -4.02 -9.71
N PHE A 124 17.37 -2.95 -9.29
CA PHE A 124 16.19 -2.45 -9.99
C PHE A 124 16.56 -1.69 -11.26
N ILE A 125 17.65 -0.93 -11.25
CA ILE A 125 18.15 -0.20 -12.42
C ILE A 125 18.62 -1.18 -13.48
N GLU A 126 19.45 -2.17 -13.11
CA GLU A 126 19.91 -3.22 -14.03
C GLU A 126 18.73 -3.95 -14.68
N TRP A 127 17.73 -4.33 -13.87
CA TRP A 127 16.51 -4.95 -14.39
C TRP A 127 15.71 -4.02 -15.32
N LEU A 128 15.69 -2.71 -15.02
CA LEU A 128 15.00 -1.72 -15.85
C LEU A 128 15.73 -1.54 -17.19
N GLU A 129 17.06 -1.54 -17.20
CA GLU A 129 17.87 -1.48 -18.43
C GLU A 129 17.61 -2.70 -19.34
N GLU A 130 17.49 -3.89 -18.75
CA GLU A 130 17.22 -5.12 -19.49
C GLU A 130 15.80 -5.19 -20.05
N ASN A 131 14.80 -4.80 -19.25
CA ASN A 131 13.38 -5.01 -19.60
C ASN A 131 12.72 -3.78 -20.22
N PHE A 132 13.18 -2.57 -19.89
CA PHE A 132 12.60 -1.30 -20.30
C PHE A 132 13.70 -0.24 -20.57
N PRO A 133 14.59 -0.48 -21.56
CA PRO A 133 15.77 0.34 -21.78
C PRO A 133 15.45 1.83 -22.02
N GLU A 134 14.34 2.13 -22.71
CA GLU A 134 13.90 3.52 -22.92
C GLU A 134 13.56 4.26 -21.62
N GLU A 135 13.01 3.55 -20.63
CA GLU A 135 12.66 4.13 -19.33
C GLU A 135 13.90 4.29 -18.45
N ALA A 136 14.86 3.37 -18.57
CA ALA A 136 16.17 3.51 -17.94
C ALA A 136 16.91 4.74 -18.48
N GLU A 137 16.94 4.94 -19.81
CA GLU A 137 17.55 6.11 -20.43
C GLU A 137 16.84 7.42 -20.02
N LYS A 138 15.50 7.43 -19.95
CA LYS A 138 14.74 8.57 -19.42
C LYS A 138 15.07 8.87 -17.96
N MET A 139 15.32 7.83 -17.17
CA MET A 139 15.72 7.97 -15.78
C MET A 139 17.10 8.62 -15.68
N GLU A 140 18.08 8.13 -16.45
CA GLU A 140 19.46 8.66 -16.49
C GLU A 140 19.49 10.13 -16.95
N LYS A 141 18.86 10.46 -18.08
CA LYS A 141 18.76 11.84 -18.58
C LYS A 141 18.12 12.80 -17.56
N ALA A 142 17.17 12.31 -16.76
CA ALA A 142 16.56 13.12 -15.71
C ALA A 142 17.55 13.44 -14.58
N PHE A 143 18.47 12.52 -14.25
CA PHE A 143 19.56 12.77 -13.29
C PHE A 143 20.57 13.79 -13.81
N GLU A 144 20.86 13.78 -15.12
CA GLU A 144 21.77 14.76 -15.73
C GLU A 144 21.19 16.19 -15.75
N ALA A 145 19.88 16.33 -15.99
CA ALA A 145 19.24 17.62 -16.16
C ALA A 145 19.03 18.40 -14.84
N ASP A 146 18.44 17.76 -13.82
CA ASP A 146 18.22 18.37 -12.50
C ASP A 146 18.01 17.30 -11.43
N PRO A 147 18.84 17.25 -10.36
CA PRO A 147 18.69 16.29 -9.27
C PRO A 147 17.30 16.26 -8.62
N ASN A 148 16.59 17.39 -8.55
CA ASN A 148 15.26 17.45 -7.94
C ASN A 148 14.15 16.91 -8.88
N SER A 149 14.23 17.23 -10.16
CA SER A 149 13.39 16.63 -11.20
C SER A 149 13.61 15.13 -11.32
N ALA A 150 14.87 14.68 -11.23
CA ALA A 150 15.28 13.29 -11.24
C ALA A 150 14.57 12.47 -10.14
N PHE A 151 14.44 13.05 -8.94
CA PHE A 151 13.76 12.38 -7.84
C PHE A 151 12.28 12.10 -8.15
N LYS A 152 11.57 13.06 -8.75
CA LYS A 152 10.15 12.88 -9.13
C LYS A 152 10.00 11.85 -10.23
N ASN A 153 10.85 11.88 -11.25
CA ASN A 153 10.82 10.90 -12.34
C ASN A 153 11.18 9.50 -11.84
N THR A 154 12.24 9.38 -11.04
CA THR A 154 12.65 8.12 -10.38
C THR A 154 11.52 7.56 -9.52
N ALA A 155 10.84 8.40 -8.74
CA ALA A 155 9.70 7.96 -7.93
C ALA A 155 8.54 7.47 -8.82
N TYR A 156 8.28 8.13 -9.94
CA TYR A 156 7.27 7.71 -10.90
C TYR A 156 7.60 6.35 -11.54
N ILE A 157 8.80 6.20 -12.11
CA ILE A 157 9.30 4.95 -12.71
C ILE A 157 9.26 3.83 -11.68
N ARG A 158 9.75 4.09 -10.46
CA ARG A 158 9.73 3.10 -9.39
C ARG A 158 8.29 2.70 -9.03
N ASN A 159 7.36 3.64 -8.88
CA ASN A 159 5.97 3.28 -8.57
C ASN A 159 5.33 2.45 -9.69
N LYS A 160 5.70 2.72 -10.95
CA LYS A 160 5.18 2.04 -12.13
C LYS A 160 5.71 0.61 -12.26
N TYR A 161 7.03 0.42 -12.15
CA TYR A 161 7.68 -0.86 -12.49
C TYR A 161 8.10 -1.72 -11.29
N ARG A 162 8.27 -1.14 -10.09
CA ARG A 162 8.80 -1.88 -8.94
C ARG A 162 7.98 -3.10 -8.57
N ARG A 163 6.65 -3.03 -8.71
CA ARG A 163 5.77 -4.16 -8.41
C ARG A 163 6.04 -5.34 -9.36
N ILE A 164 6.33 -5.05 -10.63
CA ILE A 164 6.67 -6.07 -11.63
C ILE A 164 7.99 -6.73 -11.25
N PHE A 165 9.03 -5.92 -11.02
CA PHE A 165 10.34 -6.39 -10.57
C PHE A 165 10.27 -7.30 -9.32
N GLU A 166 9.53 -6.88 -8.30
CA GLU A 166 9.41 -7.66 -7.05
C GLU A 166 8.63 -8.98 -7.26
N ILE A 167 7.64 -8.98 -8.16
CA ILE A 167 6.83 -10.16 -8.49
C ILE A 167 7.63 -11.15 -9.34
N GLU A 168 8.43 -10.66 -10.29
CA GLU A 168 9.16 -11.50 -11.25
C GLU A 168 10.08 -12.51 -10.56
N LYS A 169 10.72 -12.12 -9.46
CA LYS A 169 11.56 -13.01 -8.65
C LYS A 169 10.81 -14.20 -8.03
N ARG A 170 9.48 -14.13 -7.91
CA ARG A 170 8.65 -15.15 -7.23
C ARG A 170 7.64 -15.81 -8.15
N HIS A 171 7.11 -15.06 -9.10
CA HIS A 171 6.04 -15.44 -10.02
C HIS A 171 6.32 -14.81 -11.40
N PRO A 172 7.26 -15.36 -12.19
CA PRO A 172 7.66 -14.78 -13.48
C PRO A 172 6.49 -14.67 -14.47
N GLU A 173 5.58 -15.65 -14.50
CA GLU A 173 4.38 -15.62 -15.35
C GLU A 173 3.46 -14.43 -15.03
N MET A 174 3.27 -14.13 -13.74
CA MET A 174 2.50 -12.96 -13.31
C MET A 174 3.20 -11.66 -13.71
N ALA A 175 4.53 -11.59 -13.59
CA ALA A 175 5.29 -10.43 -14.02
C ALA A 175 5.13 -10.18 -15.51
N GLU A 176 5.21 -11.23 -16.34
CA GLU A 176 5.02 -11.15 -17.78
C GLU A 176 3.62 -10.62 -18.15
N LEU A 177 2.56 -11.11 -17.49
CA LEU A 177 1.22 -10.55 -17.67
C LEU A 177 1.14 -9.07 -17.26
N MET A 178 1.88 -8.65 -16.25
CA MET A 178 1.93 -7.25 -15.83
C MET A 178 2.69 -6.36 -16.80
N LYS A 179 3.77 -6.86 -17.43
CA LYS A 179 4.49 -6.15 -18.51
C LYS A 179 3.54 -5.93 -19.70
N ASN A 180 2.86 -6.99 -20.15
CA ASN A 180 1.85 -6.92 -21.21
C ASN A 180 0.70 -5.94 -20.90
N ASP A 181 0.15 -5.95 -19.69
CA ASP A 181 -0.89 -5.00 -19.27
C ASP A 181 -0.41 -3.54 -19.33
N LEU A 182 0.86 -3.31 -18.97
CA LEU A 182 1.47 -1.98 -18.98
C LEU A 182 1.61 -1.45 -20.42
N GLU A 183 2.11 -2.26 -21.35
CA GLU A 183 2.20 -1.89 -22.77
C GLU A 183 0.83 -1.61 -23.38
N LEU A 184 -0.15 -2.47 -23.11
CA LEU A 184 -1.52 -2.27 -23.59
C LEU A 184 -2.14 -0.99 -23.01
N LYS A 185 -1.83 -0.64 -21.76
CA LYS A 185 -2.29 0.61 -21.12
C LYS A 185 -1.67 1.84 -21.80
N GLU A 186 -0.39 1.79 -22.12
CA GLU A 186 0.29 2.86 -22.85
C GLU A 186 -0.28 3.04 -24.26
N ARG A 187 -0.46 1.94 -25.00
CA ARG A 187 -1.04 1.98 -26.34
C ARG A 187 -2.47 2.54 -26.33
N ARG A 188 -3.28 2.12 -25.37
CA ARG A 188 -4.62 2.68 -25.14
C ARG A 188 -4.56 4.18 -24.89
N ASP A 189 -3.64 4.64 -24.04
CA ASP A 189 -3.49 6.06 -23.71
C ASP A 189 -3.04 6.87 -24.93
N GLN A 190 -2.18 6.31 -25.80
CA GLN A 190 -1.79 6.90 -27.08
C GLN A 190 -2.99 7.04 -28.03
N ILE A 191 -3.76 5.98 -28.25
CA ILE A 191 -4.94 6.00 -29.14
C ILE A 191 -5.99 6.97 -28.61
N THR A 192 -6.18 7.01 -27.30
CA THR A 192 -7.12 7.97 -26.67
C THR A 192 -6.68 9.41 -26.90
N LYS A 193 -5.37 9.70 -26.89
CA LYS A 193 -4.85 11.02 -27.26
C LYS A 193 -5.08 11.32 -28.74
N GLN A 194 -4.78 10.39 -29.64
CA GLN A 194 -5.01 10.55 -31.09
C GLN A 194 -6.49 10.81 -31.41
N LEU A 195 -7.41 10.04 -30.80
CA LEU A 195 -8.85 10.20 -30.96
C LEU A 195 -9.37 11.59 -30.54
N ARG A 196 -8.70 12.28 -29.62
CA ARG A 196 -9.09 13.64 -29.19
C ARG A 196 -8.75 14.71 -30.23
N SER A 197 -7.71 14.50 -31.02
CA SER A 197 -7.23 15.42 -32.04
C SER A 197 -7.61 15.01 -33.46
N CYS A 198 -8.17 13.82 -33.66
CA CYS A 198 -8.55 13.29 -34.97
C CYS A 198 -9.81 13.96 -35.52
N GLU A 199 -9.68 14.62 -36.67
CA GLU A 199 -10.79 15.28 -37.38
C GLU A 199 -11.41 14.37 -38.46
N ASP A 200 -10.62 13.50 -39.08
CA ASP A 200 -11.11 12.54 -40.08
C ASP A 200 -11.97 11.44 -39.43
N GLU A 201 -13.17 11.22 -39.99
CA GLU A 201 -14.11 10.24 -39.45
C GLU A 201 -13.73 8.80 -39.82
N GLN A 202 -13.01 8.57 -40.92
CA GLN A 202 -12.53 7.24 -41.27
C GLN A 202 -11.39 6.81 -40.35
N GLU A 203 -10.36 7.64 -40.19
CA GLU A 203 -9.27 7.42 -39.22
C GLU A 203 -9.80 7.23 -37.79
N LYS A 204 -10.77 8.04 -37.37
CA LYS A 204 -11.41 7.92 -36.06
C LYS A 204 -12.16 6.61 -35.86
N LYS A 205 -12.73 6.02 -36.93
CA LYS A 205 -13.37 4.71 -36.87
C LYS A 205 -12.34 3.60 -36.72
N GLU A 206 -11.20 3.70 -37.41
CA GLU A 206 -10.09 2.76 -37.30
C GLU A 206 -9.49 2.78 -35.88
N LEU A 207 -9.18 3.98 -35.35
CA LEU A 207 -8.69 4.15 -33.98
C LEU A 207 -9.67 3.62 -32.93
N LYS A 208 -10.99 3.74 -33.14
CA LYS A 208 -12.00 3.16 -32.25
C LYS A 208 -11.99 1.63 -32.27
N ASN A 209 -11.78 1.01 -33.43
CA ASN A 209 -11.68 -0.44 -33.53
C ASN A 209 -10.40 -0.94 -32.85
N GLU A 210 -9.26 -0.28 -33.09
CA GLU A 210 -8.01 -0.61 -32.41
C GLU A 210 -8.14 -0.47 -30.89
N LEU A 211 -8.77 0.60 -30.41
CA LEU A 211 -9.05 0.80 -28.99
C LEU A 211 -9.90 -0.34 -28.41
N ARG A 212 -10.91 -0.80 -29.16
CA ARG A 212 -11.76 -1.93 -28.76
C ARG A 212 -10.93 -3.21 -28.61
N ASP A 213 -10.04 -3.48 -29.56
CA ASP A 213 -9.19 -4.68 -29.54
C ASP A 213 -8.23 -4.64 -28.35
N ILE A 214 -7.58 -3.50 -28.08
CA ILE A 214 -6.70 -3.32 -26.91
C ILE A 214 -7.44 -3.50 -25.60
N VAL A 215 -8.64 -2.92 -25.47
CA VAL A 215 -9.47 -3.11 -24.26
C VAL A 215 -9.84 -4.60 -24.08
N SER A 216 -10.13 -5.31 -25.18
CA SER A 216 -10.42 -6.74 -25.14
C SER A 216 -9.20 -7.56 -24.70
N MET A 217 -8.00 -7.24 -25.23
CA MET A 217 -6.75 -7.88 -24.83
C MET A 217 -6.44 -7.63 -23.35
N ARG A 218 -6.58 -6.39 -22.87
CA ARG A 218 -6.38 -6.07 -21.44
C ARG A 218 -7.33 -6.85 -20.55
N PHE A 219 -8.59 -7.00 -20.95
CA PHE A 219 -9.56 -7.79 -20.21
C PHE A 219 -9.11 -9.25 -20.06
N ASN A 220 -8.58 -9.86 -21.12
CA ASN A 220 -8.02 -11.21 -21.07
C ASN A 220 -6.82 -11.27 -20.10
N VAL A 221 -5.88 -10.32 -20.18
CA VAL A 221 -4.73 -10.25 -19.27
C VAL A 221 -5.18 -10.14 -17.81
N ILE A 222 -6.23 -9.34 -17.53
CA ILE A 222 -6.79 -9.23 -16.18
C ILE A 222 -7.40 -10.56 -15.71
N LEU A 223 -8.11 -11.27 -16.58
CA LEU A 223 -8.65 -12.60 -16.25
C LEU A 223 -7.54 -13.58 -15.91
N GLU A 224 -6.46 -13.62 -16.69
CA GLU A 224 -5.31 -14.48 -16.42
C GLU A 224 -4.60 -14.11 -15.11
N LYS A 225 -4.36 -12.82 -14.84
CA LYS A 225 -3.81 -12.36 -13.55
C LYS A 225 -4.68 -12.81 -12.38
N ARG A 226 -6.01 -12.76 -12.51
CA ARG A 226 -6.93 -13.23 -11.47
C ARG A 226 -6.89 -14.74 -11.28
N ARG A 227 -6.75 -15.51 -12.37
CA ARG A 227 -6.61 -16.97 -12.32
C ARG A 227 -5.34 -17.37 -11.57
N LEU A 228 -4.18 -16.83 -11.96
CA LEU A 228 -2.91 -17.09 -11.27
C LEU A 228 -2.97 -16.72 -9.79
N LYS A 229 -3.53 -15.54 -9.46
CA LYS A 229 -3.68 -15.12 -8.06
C LYS A 229 -4.57 -16.08 -7.26
N LEU A 230 -5.61 -16.62 -7.88
CA LEU A 230 -6.49 -17.61 -7.25
C LEU A 230 -5.77 -18.94 -7.03
N GLU A 231 -4.91 -19.35 -7.96
CA GLU A 231 -4.06 -20.54 -7.81
C GLU A 231 -3.05 -20.39 -6.68
N ASP A 232 -2.34 -19.26 -6.62
CA ASP A 232 -1.43 -18.93 -5.52
C ASP A 232 -2.12 -18.98 -4.16
N LEU A 233 -3.34 -18.43 -4.07
CA LEU A 233 -4.11 -18.44 -2.82
C LEU A 233 -4.54 -19.86 -2.43
N LYS A 234 -4.92 -20.70 -3.40
CA LYS A 234 -5.23 -22.12 -3.14
C LYS A 234 -4.00 -22.87 -2.64
N GLU A 235 -2.82 -22.60 -3.20
CA GLU A 235 -1.59 -23.24 -2.74
C GLU A 235 -1.24 -22.81 -1.31
N LYS A 236 -1.32 -21.51 -0.99
CA LYS A 236 -1.11 -21.00 0.37
C LYS A 236 -2.07 -21.59 1.37
N LEU A 237 -3.35 -21.74 1.01
CA LEU A 237 -4.33 -22.41 1.88
C LEU A 237 -3.91 -23.84 2.18
N LYS A 238 -3.50 -24.62 1.17
CA LYS A 238 -3.00 -25.99 1.38
C LYS A 238 -1.77 -26.04 2.27
N GLN A 239 -0.84 -25.08 2.15
CA GLN A 239 0.34 -25.01 3.01
C GLN A 239 -0.05 -24.71 4.46
N ILE A 240 -0.94 -23.72 4.67
CA ILE A 240 -1.44 -23.37 6.01
C ILE A 240 -2.20 -24.54 6.64
N GLU A 241 -3.05 -25.25 5.88
CA GLU A 241 -3.74 -26.45 6.35
C GLU A 241 -2.76 -27.54 6.82
N LYS A 242 -1.67 -27.76 6.08
CA LYS A 242 -0.60 -28.70 6.50
C LYS A 242 0.08 -28.25 7.79
N GLU A 243 0.37 -26.96 7.94
CA GLU A 243 0.98 -26.42 9.16
C GLU A 243 0.05 -26.54 10.37
N ILE A 244 -1.25 -26.26 10.20
CA ILE A 244 -2.27 -26.43 11.23
C ILE A 244 -2.34 -27.89 11.67
N ASN A 245 -2.43 -28.84 10.72
CA ASN A 245 -2.48 -30.27 11.05
C ASN A 245 -1.21 -30.73 11.77
N LYS A 246 -0.03 -30.22 11.37
CA LYS A 246 1.22 -30.50 12.07
C LYS A 246 1.16 -29.99 13.51
N GLN A 247 0.72 -28.75 13.73
CA GLN A 247 0.60 -28.18 15.07
C GLN A 247 -0.42 -28.93 15.94
N GLN A 248 -1.53 -29.40 15.34
CA GLN A 248 -2.51 -30.23 16.03
C GLN A 248 -1.89 -31.57 16.49
N ASN A 249 -1.17 -32.26 15.61
CA ASN A 249 -0.48 -33.51 15.96
C ASN A 249 0.62 -33.29 17.03
N ASP A 250 1.37 -32.19 16.92
CA ASP A 250 2.38 -31.83 17.91
C ASP A 250 1.73 -31.58 19.29
N LEU A 251 0.56 -30.93 19.33
CA LEU A 251 -0.20 -30.71 20.56
C LEU A 251 -0.76 -32.01 21.15
N GLU A 252 -1.30 -32.91 20.32
CA GLU A 252 -1.77 -34.23 20.77
C GLU A 252 -0.60 -35.04 21.37
N THR A 253 0.56 -35.04 20.70
CA THR A 253 1.77 -35.69 21.20
C THR A 253 2.21 -35.10 22.55
N LEU A 254 2.16 -33.78 22.70
CA LEU A 254 2.50 -33.11 23.96
C LEU A 254 1.49 -33.43 25.07
N ASP A 255 0.20 -33.56 24.76
CA ASP A 255 -0.82 -33.93 25.75
C ASP A 255 -0.64 -35.40 26.18
N ASP A 256 -0.35 -36.31 25.25
CA ASP A 256 -0.02 -37.71 25.55
C ASP A 256 1.23 -37.84 26.44
N GLN A 257 2.22 -36.97 26.22
CA GLN A 257 3.46 -36.93 27.01
C GLN A 257 3.34 -36.10 28.29
N ARG A 258 2.23 -35.40 28.50
CA ARG A 258 2.09 -34.35 29.53
C ARG A 258 2.52 -34.81 30.91
N ASP A 259 1.98 -35.93 31.39
CA ASP A 259 2.21 -36.39 32.76
C ASP A 259 3.68 -36.83 32.94
N SER A 260 4.30 -37.41 31.90
CA SER A 260 5.71 -37.78 31.91
C SER A 260 6.65 -36.56 31.93
N LEU A 261 6.31 -35.52 31.15
CA LEU A 261 7.06 -34.25 31.10
C LEU A 261 6.92 -33.50 32.43
N ILE A 262 5.72 -33.46 33.01
CA ILE A 262 5.47 -32.87 34.34
C ILE A 262 6.32 -33.59 35.39
N LYS A 263 6.31 -34.93 35.41
CA LYS A 263 7.10 -35.71 36.36
C LYS A 263 8.60 -35.43 36.22
N SER A 264 9.12 -35.45 34.99
CA SER A 264 10.53 -35.14 34.71
C SER A 264 10.91 -33.72 35.17
N ARG A 265 10.05 -32.72 34.94
CA ARG A 265 10.30 -31.35 35.37
C ARG A 265 10.24 -31.20 36.89
N MET A 266 9.33 -31.90 37.56
CA MET A 266 9.27 -31.91 39.03
C MET A 266 10.55 -32.51 39.62
N GLU A 267 11.04 -33.62 39.07
CA GLU A 267 12.29 -34.27 39.53
C GLU A 267 13.50 -33.34 39.34
N GLU A 268 13.61 -32.67 38.19
CA GLU A 268 14.66 -31.68 37.91
C GLU A 268 14.63 -30.52 38.92
N LEU A 269 13.46 -29.92 39.16
CA LEU A 269 13.29 -28.81 40.10
C LEU A 269 13.62 -29.21 41.55
N VAL A 270 13.23 -30.42 41.96
CA VAL A 270 13.60 -30.96 43.28
C VAL A 270 15.12 -31.10 43.39
N GLU A 271 15.79 -31.56 42.35
CA GLU A 271 17.25 -31.73 42.35
C GLU A 271 18.00 -30.38 42.32
N GLU A 272 17.51 -29.40 41.57
CA GLU A 272 18.02 -28.02 41.62
C GLU A 272 17.89 -27.41 43.02
N SER A 273 16.75 -27.63 43.68
CA SER A 273 16.51 -27.10 45.03
C SER A 273 17.51 -27.64 46.07
N LYS A 274 17.96 -28.89 45.91
CA LYS A 274 18.99 -29.49 46.78
C LYS A 274 20.38 -28.88 46.54
N LYS A 275 20.68 -28.50 45.30
CA LYS A 275 21.97 -27.88 44.91
C LYS A 275 22.05 -26.43 45.37
N GLN A 276 20.94 -25.71 45.40
CA GLN A 276 20.82 -24.35 45.93
C GLN A 276 20.64 -24.31 47.45
N LYS A 277 21.21 -25.26 48.21
CA LYS A 277 21.38 -25.04 49.66
C LYS A 277 22.23 -23.78 49.82
N VAL A 278 21.55 -22.66 50.05
CA VAL A 278 22.15 -21.40 50.46
C VAL A 278 22.68 -21.65 51.86
N ASP A 279 24.01 -21.71 51.99
CA ASP A 279 24.66 -21.61 53.30
C ASP A 279 24.32 -20.23 53.87
N TRP A 280 23.41 -20.23 54.83
CA TRP A 280 23.07 -19.07 55.65
C TRP A 280 23.88 -19.09 56.95
N GLU A 281 25.17 -19.45 56.89
CA GLU A 281 26.11 -19.27 58.01
C GLU A 281 26.43 -17.79 58.24
#